data_AF-A0A7C4VYH8-F1
#
_entry.id   AF-A0A7C4VYH8-F1
#
_cell.length_a   1.000
_cell.length_b   1.000
_cell.length_c   1.000
_cell.angle_alpha   90.00
_cell.angle_beta   90.00
_cell.angle_gamma   90.00
#
_symmetry.space_group_name_H-M   'P 1'
#
loop_
_entity.id
_entity.type
_entity.pdbx_description
1 polymer ?
#
loop_
_entity_poly.entity_id
_entity_poly.type
_entity_poly.pdbx_seq_one_letter_code
_entity_poly.pdbx_strand_id
1 'polypeptide(L)'
;MSYQTFNQFLTGQFLVKIKEDLLSFRLFSKEDLKVIAYYHARRYFLTLPHWLVRAGLNIKGKIIDLGVFYQGEIKALIQCEWGIFLNQPNYFPEDKFNQSLRNLIDTIELLNKKVVGYLLTIYESTTKYYLPFLSEKNFYQWLAINIAEFPDPQKWRRSFEELANKFIDKI
;
A
#
# COMPACT_ATOMS: atom_id res chain seq x y z
N MET A 1 -1.04 -22.05 8.81
CA MET A 1 -1.94 -21.13 8.08
C MET A 1 -1.54 -21.15 6.60
N SER A 2 -2.48 -21.33 5.68
CA SER A 2 -2.17 -21.36 4.25
C SER A 2 -1.96 -19.95 3.71
N TYR A 3 -1.18 -19.83 2.62
CA TYR A 3 -1.02 -18.58 1.84
C TYR A 3 -2.38 -17.93 1.50
N GLN A 4 -3.42 -18.74 1.32
CA GLN A 4 -4.77 -18.28 0.99
C GLN A 4 -5.39 -17.40 2.09
N THR A 5 -5.26 -17.79 3.36
CA THR A 5 -5.78 -16.98 4.49
C THR A 5 -5.04 -15.65 4.62
N PHE A 6 -3.72 -15.66 4.40
CA PHE A 6 -2.91 -14.45 4.37
C PHE A 6 -3.33 -13.50 3.24
N ASN A 7 -3.52 -14.05 2.03
CA ASN A 7 -3.93 -13.27 0.88
C ASN A 7 -5.32 -12.66 1.09
N GLN A 8 -6.26 -13.42 1.65
CA GLN A 8 -7.61 -12.94 1.99
C GLN A 8 -7.60 -11.80 3.01
N PHE A 9 -6.69 -11.83 3.99
CA PHE A 9 -6.54 -10.71 4.92
C PHE A 9 -6.08 -9.45 4.18
N LEU A 10 -5.02 -9.53 3.38
CA LEU A 10 -4.44 -8.38 2.69
C LEU A 10 -5.39 -7.77 1.64
N THR A 11 -6.09 -8.60 0.86
CA THR A 11 -7.02 -8.12 -0.17
C THR A 11 -8.41 -7.79 0.37
N GLY A 12 -8.69 -8.12 1.64
CA GLY A 12 -9.98 -7.89 2.30
C GLY A 12 -9.87 -6.95 3.49
N GLN A 13 -9.79 -7.51 4.70
CA GLN A 13 -9.87 -6.76 5.96
C GLN A 13 -8.82 -5.64 6.06
N PHE A 14 -7.61 -5.88 5.57
CA PHE A 14 -6.53 -4.90 5.57
C PHE A 14 -6.92 -3.64 4.78
N LEU A 15 -7.41 -3.79 3.55
CA LEU A 15 -7.86 -2.66 2.72
C LEU A 15 -9.03 -1.89 3.36
N VAL A 16 -9.97 -2.60 3.99
CA VAL A 16 -11.08 -1.96 4.72
C VAL A 16 -10.56 -1.05 5.82
N LYS A 17 -9.58 -1.50 6.61
CA LYS A 17 -8.99 -0.69 7.69
C LYS A 17 -8.23 0.52 7.17
N ILE A 18 -7.47 0.38 6.08
CA ILE A 18 -6.82 1.53 5.45
C ILE A 18 -7.86 2.55 4.94
N LYS A 19 -8.97 2.09 4.34
CA LYS A 19 -10.07 2.97 3.92
C LYS A 19 -10.72 3.70 5.10
N GLU A 20 -10.95 3.02 6.24
CA GLU A 20 -11.45 3.65 7.47
C GLU A 20 -10.52 4.76 7.99
N ASP A 21 -9.20 4.52 7.99
CA ASP A 21 -8.22 5.53 8.43
C ASP A 21 -8.08 6.69 7.44
N LEU A 22 -8.24 6.45 6.13
CA LEU A 22 -8.32 7.50 5.13
C LEU A 22 -9.55 8.38 5.32
N LEU A 23 -10.74 7.77 5.50
CA LEU A 23 -11.99 8.50 5.73
C LEU A 23 -11.96 9.34 7.01
N SER A 24 -11.20 8.90 8.01
CA SER A 24 -11.02 9.63 9.28
C SER A 24 -9.80 10.56 9.30
N PHE A 25 -9.14 10.79 8.16
CA PHE A 25 -7.98 11.69 8.02
C PHE A 25 -6.80 11.38 8.94
N ARG A 26 -6.63 10.10 9.30
CA ARG A 26 -5.42 9.63 9.98
C ARG A 26 -4.25 9.40 9.02
N LEU A 27 -4.51 9.57 7.71
CA LEU A 27 -3.59 9.34 6.60
C LEU A 27 -3.61 10.53 5.64
N PHE A 28 -2.48 11.22 5.50
CA PHE A 28 -2.34 12.34 4.55
C PHE A 28 -1.01 12.32 3.78
N SER A 29 -0.14 11.36 4.06
CA SER A 29 1.15 11.21 3.41
C SER A 29 1.53 9.74 3.18
N LYS A 30 2.61 9.53 2.41
CA LYS A 30 3.22 8.20 2.25
C LYS A 30 3.71 7.62 3.58
N GLU A 31 4.25 8.45 4.47
CA GLU A 31 4.79 7.97 5.74
C GLU A 31 3.67 7.53 6.69
N ASP A 32 2.56 8.26 6.75
CA ASP A 32 1.38 7.82 7.53
C ASP A 32 0.86 6.48 7.00
N LEU A 33 0.80 6.33 5.67
CA LEU A 33 0.36 5.09 5.04
C LEU A 33 1.24 3.92 5.49
N LYS A 34 2.57 4.07 5.48
CA LYS A 34 3.48 3.02 5.96
C LYS A 34 3.24 2.67 7.43
N VAL A 35 3.08 3.67 8.29
CA VAL A 35 2.88 3.49 9.72
C VAL A 35 1.56 2.75 10.00
N ILE A 36 0.47 3.16 9.37
CA ILE A 36 -0.85 2.53 9.56
C ILE A 36 -0.89 1.14 8.91
N ALA A 37 -0.31 0.98 7.72
CA ALA A 37 -0.18 -0.32 7.07
C ALA A 37 0.58 -1.31 7.96
N TYR A 38 1.71 -0.87 8.53
CA TYR A 38 2.47 -1.65 9.49
C TYR A 38 1.65 -1.99 10.73
N TYR A 39 0.94 -1.01 11.31
CA TYR A 39 0.12 -1.20 12.51
C TYR A 39 -0.95 -2.28 12.31
N HIS A 40 -1.76 -2.18 11.24
CA HIS A 40 -2.82 -3.15 10.99
C HIS A 40 -2.29 -4.52 10.62
N ALA A 41 -1.26 -4.58 9.78
CA ALA A 41 -0.60 -5.84 9.46
C ALA A 41 -0.06 -6.49 10.75
N ARG A 42 0.71 -5.75 11.55
CA ARG A 42 1.28 -6.25 12.80
C ARG A 42 0.21 -6.73 13.77
N ARG A 43 -0.88 -5.98 13.98
CA ARG A 43 -1.99 -6.42 14.86
C ARG A 43 -2.59 -7.75 14.43
N TYR A 44 -2.76 -7.98 13.13
CA TYR A 44 -3.24 -9.24 12.60
C TYR A 44 -2.22 -10.37 12.82
N PHE A 45 -0.95 -10.17 12.45
CA PHE A 45 0.05 -11.24 12.58
C PHE A 45 0.47 -11.54 14.01
N LEU A 46 0.32 -10.59 14.95
CA LEU A 46 0.55 -10.85 16.37
C LEU A 46 -0.40 -11.90 16.94
N THR A 47 -1.58 -12.09 16.35
CA THR A 47 -2.50 -13.16 16.78
C THR A 47 -2.14 -14.52 16.20
N LEU A 48 -1.09 -14.62 15.37
CA LEU A 48 -0.72 -15.81 14.62
C LEU A 48 0.71 -16.27 14.96
N PRO A 49 0.89 -17.50 15.47
CA PRO A 49 2.22 -17.97 15.84
C PRO A 49 3.16 -18.04 14.63
N HIS A 50 4.43 -17.68 14.86
CA HIS A 50 5.51 -17.69 13.87
C HIS A 50 5.40 -16.67 12.73
N TRP A 51 4.40 -15.79 12.74
CA TRP A 51 4.30 -14.69 11.79
C TRP A 51 4.96 -13.43 12.35
N LEU A 52 5.58 -12.65 11.46
CA LEU A 52 6.20 -11.38 11.81
C LEU A 52 6.02 -10.39 10.66
N VAL A 53 5.84 -9.12 11.00
CA VAL A 53 5.94 -8.00 10.06
C VAL A 53 7.11 -7.13 10.46
N ARG A 54 7.91 -6.71 9.48
CA ARG A 54 8.94 -5.69 9.64
C ARG A 54 8.71 -4.54 8.68
N ALA A 55 8.95 -3.33 9.16
CA ALA A 55 8.99 -2.13 8.34
C ALA A 55 10.43 -1.79 7.91
N GLY A 56 10.58 -1.11 6.77
CA GLY A 56 11.84 -0.56 6.28
C GLY A 56 12.89 -1.62 5.97
N LEU A 57 12.54 -2.63 5.16
CA LEU A 57 13.46 -3.69 4.77
C LEU A 57 14.45 -3.19 3.72
N ASN A 58 15.74 -3.35 4.00
CA ASN A 58 16.79 -3.16 3.00
C ASN A 58 17.20 -4.53 2.43
N ILE A 59 16.89 -4.76 1.15
CA ILE A 59 17.23 -5.98 0.41
C ILE A 59 18.19 -5.58 -0.70
N LYS A 60 19.48 -5.85 -0.50
CA LYS A 60 20.56 -5.55 -1.47
C LYS A 60 20.55 -4.08 -1.95
N GLY A 61 20.30 -3.14 -1.04
CA GLY A 61 20.26 -1.71 -1.34
C GLY A 61 18.89 -1.19 -1.80
N LYS A 62 17.91 -2.07 -2.07
CA LYS A 62 16.54 -1.69 -2.36
C LYS A 62 15.73 -1.63 -1.07
N ILE A 63 15.04 -0.53 -0.83
CA ILE A 63 14.19 -0.34 0.34
C ILE A 63 12.77 -0.77 -0.02
N ILE A 64 12.21 -1.68 0.78
CA ILE A 64 10.81 -2.09 0.75
C ILE A 64 10.13 -1.66 2.04
N ASP A 65 8.93 -1.11 1.91
CA ASP A 65 8.22 -0.52 3.05
C ASP A 65 7.88 -1.56 4.13
N LEU A 66 7.34 -2.72 3.77
CA LEU A 66 7.04 -3.81 4.70
C LEU A 66 7.44 -5.17 4.15
N GLY A 67 7.85 -6.08 5.02
CA GLY A 67 7.89 -7.50 4.70
C GLY A 67 7.25 -8.36 5.76
N VAL A 68 6.64 -9.43 5.29
CA VAL A 68 5.91 -10.42 6.07
C VAL A 68 6.70 -11.71 6.08
N PHE A 69 6.93 -12.25 7.26
CA PHE A 69 7.76 -13.41 7.51
C PHE A 69 6.93 -14.50 8.15
N TYR A 70 7.23 -15.75 7.81
CA TYR A 70 6.74 -16.93 8.49
C TYR A 70 7.92 -17.83 8.84
N GLN A 71 8.09 -18.18 10.11
CA GLN A 71 9.21 -18.98 10.61
C GLN A 71 10.59 -18.41 10.18
N GLY A 72 10.72 -17.08 10.17
CA GLY A 72 11.96 -16.39 9.78
C GLY A 72 12.17 -16.25 8.27
N GLU A 73 11.30 -16.83 7.43
CA GLU A 73 11.39 -16.70 5.98
C GLU A 73 10.44 -15.63 5.43
N ILE A 74 10.94 -14.79 4.51
CA ILE A 74 10.11 -13.82 3.79
C ILE A 74 9.07 -14.57 2.96
N LYS A 75 7.79 -14.22 3.14
CA LYS A 75 6.65 -14.73 2.36
C LYS A 75 6.02 -13.66 1.49
N ALA A 76 6.06 -12.40 1.94
CA ALA A 76 5.55 -11.30 1.15
C ALA A 76 6.30 -10.00 1.41
N LEU A 77 6.22 -9.11 0.42
CA LEU A 77 6.74 -7.75 0.43
C LEU A 77 5.58 -6.80 0.11
N ILE A 78 5.47 -5.69 0.83
CA ILE A 78 4.45 -4.66 0.58
C ILE A 78 5.17 -3.34 0.36
N GLN A 79 4.98 -2.76 -0.82
CA GLN A 79 5.43 -1.42 -1.18
C GLN A 79 4.23 -0.48 -1.12
N CYS A 80 4.37 0.66 -0.43
CA CYS A 80 3.29 1.63 -0.24
C CYS A 80 3.53 2.84 -1.13
N GLU A 81 2.52 3.29 -1.88
CA GLU A 81 2.61 4.48 -2.71
C GLU A 81 1.44 5.44 -2.50
N TRP A 82 1.79 6.70 -2.31
CA TRP A 82 0.85 7.81 -2.17
C TRP A 82 0.83 8.63 -3.46
N GLY A 83 -0.35 8.73 -4.07
CA GLY A 83 -0.60 9.41 -5.33
C GLY A 83 -1.61 10.56 -5.23
N ILE A 84 -1.85 11.10 -4.04
CA ILE A 84 -2.66 12.31 -3.85
C ILE A 84 -1.73 13.51 -3.73
N PHE A 85 -1.95 14.54 -4.55
CA PHE A 85 -1.12 15.75 -4.60
C PHE A 85 -1.99 16.99 -4.41
N LEU A 86 -1.47 17.99 -3.70
CA LEU A 86 -2.10 19.31 -3.55
C LEU A 86 -2.42 19.94 -4.90
N ASN A 87 -3.58 20.59 -5.02
CA ASN A 87 -4.02 21.31 -6.23
C ASN A 87 -4.07 20.48 -7.52
N GLN A 88 -3.96 19.15 -7.43
CA GLN A 88 -4.09 18.22 -8.55
C GLN A 88 -5.17 17.17 -8.22
N PRO A 89 -6.45 17.57 -8.19
CA PRO A 89 -7.54 16.61 -8.08
C PRO A 89 -7.59 15.76 -9.35
N ASN A 90 -8.16 14.56 -9.25
CA ASN A 90 -8.35 13.66 -10.38
C ASN A 90 -7.06 13.31 -11.17
N TYR A 91 -5.90 13.29 -10.50
CA TYR A 91 -4.61 12.97 -11.13
C TYR A 91 -4.12 11.57 -10.75
N PHE A 92 -3.71 10.80 -11.76
CA PHE A 92 -3.14 9.46 -11.58
C PHE A 92 -1.64 9.44 -11.92
N PRO A 93 -0.74 9.20 -10.94
CA PRO A 93 0.71 9.22 -11.14
C PRO A 93 1.25 7.89 -11.70
N GLU A 94 0.91 7.59 -12.95
CA GLU A 94 1.21 6.31 -13.59
C GLU A 94 2.71 5.93 -13.54
N ASP A 95 3.60 6.84 -13.94
CA ASP A 95 5.05 6.57 -13.98
C ASP A 95 5.62 6.21 -12.61
N LYS A 96 5.17 6.89 -11.55
CA LYS A 96 5.60 6.63 -10.17
C LYS A 96 5.18 5.23 -9.72
N PHE A 97 3.93 4.86 -10.00
CA PHE A 97 3.40 3.55 -9.60
C PHE A 97 4.06 2.42 -10.41
N ASN A 98 4.27 2.62 -11.71
CA ASN A 98 4.99 1.66 -12.56
C ASN A 98 6.45 1.48 -12.12
N GLN A 99 7.14 2.56 -11.77
CA GLN A 99 8.51 2.47 -11.25
C GLN A 99 8.57 1.71 -9.93
N SER A 100 7.60 1.95 -9.04
CA SER A 100 7.52 1.26 -7.74
C SER A 100 7.22 -0.23 -7.92
N LEU A 101 6.36 -0.58 -8.88
CA LEU A 101 6.09 -1.96 -9.24
C LEU A 101 7.34 -2.66 -9.79
N ARG A 102 8.07 -2.02 -10.71
CA ARG A 102 9.33 -2.57 -11.26
C ARG A 102 10.35 -2.81 -10.14
N ASN A 103 10.53 -1.84 -9.24
CA ASN A 103 11.42 -1.97 -8.10
C ASN A 103 11.04 -3.16 -7.20
N LEU A 104 9.74 -3.37 -6.96
CA LEU A 104 9.23 -4.49 -6.19
C LEU A 104 9.50 -5.84 -6.89
N ILE A 105 9.21 -5.94 -8.19
CA ILE A 105 9.45 -7.14 -9.00
C ILE A 105 10.92 -7.52 -8.96
N ASP A 106 11.81 -6.59 -9.30
CA ASP A 106 13.25 -6.84 -9.28
C ASP A 106 13.72 -7.31 -7.89
N THR A 107 13.15 -6.75 -6.81
CA THR A 107 13.51 -7.13 -5.44
C THR A 107 13.08 -8.56 -5.13
N ILE A 108 11.91 -8.98 -5.61
CA ILE A 108 11.43 -10.36 -5.48
C ILE A 108 12.32 -11.32 -6.26
N GLU A 109 12.68 -10.98 -7.49
CA GLU A 109 13.59 -11.77 -8.34
C GLU A 109 14.96 -11.95 -7.67
N LEU A 110 15.49 -10.90 -7.03
CA LEU A 110 16.75 -10.94 -6.29
C LEU A 110 16.76 -11.89 -5.08
N LEU A 111 15.59 -12.21 -4.51
CA LEU A 111 15.46 -13.14 -3.41
C LEU A 111 15.48 -14.61 -3.86
N ASN A 112 15.27 -14.88 -5.15
CA ASN A 112 15.22 -16.23 -5.75
C ASN A 112 14.34 -17.22 -4.94
N LYS A 113 13.20 -16.74 -4.44
CA LYS A 113 12.26 -17.48 -3.60
C LYS A 113 10.83 -17.16 -4.03
N LYS A 114 9.89 -18.05 -3.68
CA LYS A 114 8.45 -17.78 -3.84
C LYS A 114 8.00 -16.73 -2.82
N VAL A 115 8.10 -15.47 -3.19
CA VAL A 115 7.71 -14.29 -2.38
C VAL A 115 6.64 -13.53 -3.14
N VAL A 116 5.58 -13.12 -2.44
CA VAL A 116 4.49 -12.35 -3.05
C VAL A 116 4.65 -10.85 -2.81
N GLY A 117 4.62 -10.06 -3.86
CA GLY A 117 4.63 -8.61 -3.82
C GLY A 117 3.23 -8.02 -3.73
N TYR A 118 3.07 -6.99 -2.91
CA TYR A 118 1.87 -6.17 -2.87
C TYR A 118 2.25 -4.72 -3.08
N LEU A 119 1.56 -4.03 -3.97
CA LEU A 119 1.70 -2.60 -4.15
C LEU A 119 0.44 -1.91 -3.62
N LEU A 120 0.52 -1.38 -2.40
CA LEU A 120 -0.55 -0.66 -1.72
C LEU A 120 -0.56 0.78 -2.22
N THR A 121 -1.58 1.16 -2.99
CA THR A 121 -1.67 2.47 -3.61
C THR A 121 -2.90 3.24 -3.16
N ILE A 122 -2.69 4.54 -2.92
CA ILE A 122 -3.77 5.49 -2.66
C ILE A 122 -3.69 6.57 -3.74
N TYR A 123 -4.78 6.78 -4.46
CA TYR A 123 -4.83 7.74 -5.57
C TYR A 123 -6.24 8.31 -5.75
N GLU A 124 -6.36 9.33 -6.59
CA GLU A 124 -7.63 9.96 -6.93
C GLU A 124 -7.76 10.03 -8.45
N SER A 125 -8.68 9.26 -9.03
CA SER A 125 -9.01 9.42 -10.44
C SER A 125 -10.46 9.02 -10.74
N THR A 126 -11.15 9.83 -11.54
CA THR A 126 -12.48 9.58 -12.11
C THR A 126 -12.42 8.56 -13.24
N THR A 127 -11.27 8.49 -13.93
CA THR A 127 -11.02 7.42 -14.89
C THR A 127 -10.72 6.16 -14.08
N LYS A 128 -11.46 5.09 -14.34
CA LYS A 128 -11.09 3.77 -13.81
C LYS A 128 -9.79 3.34 -14.50
N TYR A 129 -8.67 3.78 -13.94
CA TYR A 129 -7.37 3.22 -14.25
C TYR A 129 -7.37 1.81 -13.68
N TYR A 130 -7.55 0.84 -14.57
CA TYR A 130 -7.23 -0.54 -14.28
C TYR A 130 -5.71 -0.59 -14.17
N LEU A 131 -5.21 -0.46 -12.94
CA LEU A 131 -3.91 -0.97 -12.57
C LEU A 131 -3.86 -2.41 -13.11
N PRO A 132 -2.87 -2.75 -13.97
CA PRO A 132 -2.97 -3.90 -14.84
C PRO A 132 -3.42 -5.12 -14.05
N PHE A 133 -4.47 -5.81 -14.53
CA PHE A 133 -4.75 -7.17 -14.09
C PHE A 133 -3.53 -7.98 -14.50
N LEU A 134 -2.63 -8.18 -13.55
CA LEU A 134 -1.43 -8.94 -13.78
C LEU A 134 -1.84 -10.39 -14.00
N SER A 135 -1.23 -11.01 -15.01
CA SER A 135 -1.60 -12.35 -15.46
C SER A 135 -1.56 -13.37 -14.32
N GLU A 136 -2.38 -14.41 -14.44
CA GLU A 136 -2.63 -15.48 -13.45
C GLU A 136 -1.37 -16.20 -12.92
N LYS A 137 -0.19 -15.91 -13.47
CA LYS A 137 1.11 -16.52 -13.12
C LYS A 137 2.01 -15.66 -12.24
N ASN A 138 1.60 -14.45 -11.88
CA ASN A 138 2.48 -13.46 -11.25
C ASN A 138 2.37 -13.42 -9.72
N PHE A 139 3.52 -13.43 -9.04
CA PHE A 139 3.63 -13.30 -7.58
C PHE A 139 3.45 -11.85 -7.10
N TYR A 140 2.62 -11.04 -7.74
CA TYR A 140 2.46 -9.64 -7.32
C TYR A 140 1.03 -9.12 -7.56
N GLN A 141 0.53 -8.31 -6.63
CA GLN A 141 -0.86 -7.85 -6.58
C GLN A 141 -0.95 -6.36 -6.24
N TRP A 142 -1.94 -5.68 -6.81
CA TRP A 142 -2.27 -4.31 -6.44
C TRP A 142 -3.28 -4.29 -5.30
N LEU A 143 -2.98 -3.52 -4.27
CA LEU A 143 -3.88 -3.21 -3.16
C LEU A 143 -4.32 -1.74 -3.34
N ALA A 144 -5.25 -1.52 -4.26
CA ALA A 144 -5.58 -0.20 -4.76
C ALA A 144 -6.76 0.44 -3.99
N ILE A 145 -6.59 1.70 -3.57
CA ILE A 145 -7.64 2.51 -2.97
C ILE A 145 -7.78 3.81 -3.77
N ASN A 146 -8.90 3.94 -4.47
CA ASN A 146 -9.27 5.16 -5.16
C ASN A 146 -10.18 6.02 -4.28
N ILE A 147 -9.73 7.22 -3.93
CA ILE A 147 -10.52 8.18 -3.13
C ILE A 147 -11.79 8.61 -3.88
N ALA A 148 -11.78 8.61 -5.21
CA ALA A 148 -12.96 8.94 -6.01
C ALA A 148 -14.14 7.97 -5.82
N GLU A 149 -13.90 6.78 -5.22
CA GLU A 149 -14.93 5.79 -4.89
C GLU A 149 -15.54 5.98 -3.49
N PHE A 150 -15.08 6.98 -2.72
CA PHE A 150 -15.64 7.25 -1.40
C PHE A 150 -17.06 7.81 -1.49
N PRO A 151 -17.87 7.73 -0.41
CA PRO A 151 -19.24 8.24 -0.42
C PRO A 151 -19.37 9.73 -0.75
N ASP A 152 -18.39 10.54 -0.32
CA ASP A 152 -18.32 11.97 -0.59
C ASP A 152 -16.86 12.39 -0.90
N PRO A 153 -16.37 12.14 -2.12
CA PRO A 153 -14.98 12.35 -2.49
C PRO A 153 -14.63 13.85 -2.53
N GLN A 154 -15.59 14.72 -2.86
CA GLN A 154 -15.38 16.16 -2.90
C GLN A 154 -15.18 16.74 -1.49
N LYS A 155 -16.01 16.34 -0.52
CA LYS A 155 -15.82 16.73 0.88
C LYS A 155 -14.51 16.20 1.43
N TRP A 156 -14.18 14.96 1.11
CA TRP A 156 -12.89 14.40 1.53
C TRP A 156 -11.73 15.23 0.97
N ARG A 157 -11.76 15.55 -0.33
CA ARG A 157 -10.72 16.33 -0.99
C ARG A 157 -10.56 17.73 -0.39
N ARG A 158 -11.66 18.44 -0.14
CA ARG A 158 -11.61 19.77 0.52
C ARG A 158 -10.93 19.68 1.89
N SER A 159 -11.31 18.68 2.69
CA SER A 159 -10.73 18.49 4.02
C SER A 159 -9.24 18.12 3.95
N PHE A 160 -8.84 17.28 2.98
CA PHE A 160 -7.43 16.99 2.71
C PHE A 160 -6.65 18.26 2.35
N GLU A 161 -7.15 19.06 1.41
CA GLU A 161 -6.52 20.34 1.01
C GLU A 161 -6.41 21.29 2.19
N GLU A 162 -7.45 21.44 3.02
CA GLU A 162 -7.42 22.28 4.21
C GLU A 162 -6.37 21.83 5.23
N LEU A 163 -6.27 20.53 5.49
CA LEU A 163 -5.27 19.97 6.41
C LEU A 163 -3.86 20.10 5.84
N ALA A 164 -3.69 19.73 4.57
CA ALA A 164 -2.41 19.78 3.90
C ALA A 164 -1.90 21.23 3.82
N ASN A 165 -2.74 22.22 3.51
CA ASN A 165 -2.34 23.64 3.54
C ASN A 165 -2.01 24.17 4.96
N LYS A 166 -2.48 23.50 6.03
CA LYS A 166 -2.19 23.89 7.44
C LYS A 166 -0.91 23.27 7.98
N PHE A 167 -0.55 22.06 7.54
CA PHE A 167 0.52 21.25 8.14
C PHE A 167 1.65 20.91 7.18
N ILE A 168 1.39 20.94 5.87
CA ILE A 168 2.43 20.89 4.85
C ILE A 168 2.84 22.33 4.61
N ASP A 169 3.69 22.83 5.51
CA ASP A 169 4.32 24.13 5.35
C ASP A 169 4.90 24.29 3.94
N LYS A 170 4.80 25.52 3.45
CA LYS A 170 5.48 26.04 2.25
C LYS A 170 7.00 25.84 2.42
N ILE A 171 7.52 24.67 2.08
CA ILE A 171 8.95 24.43 1.88
C ILE A 171 9.34 24.95 0.50
#